data_AF-A0AA88DDY5-F1
#
_entry.id   AF-A0AA88DDY5-F1
#
_cell.length_a   1.000
_cell.length_b   1.000
_cell.length_c   1.000
_cell.angle_alpha   90.00
_cell.angle_beta   90.00
_cell.angle_gamma   90.00
#
_symmetry.space_group_name_H-M   'P 1'
#
loop_
_entity.id
_entity.type
_entity.pdbx_description
1 polymer ?
#
loop_
_entity_poly.entity_id
_entity_poly.type
_entity_poly.pdbx_seq_one_letter_code
_entity_poly.pdbx_strand_id
1 'polypeptide(L)'
;MGVNCRGVYFWWVQRLLPVYKILSFDMSKDEFRSITLPDVLRRKFDFLSLRLMLWNESVSILFFPDYKSMDSFEIWVMDDYFSGVDGPSWTKHLTVGPLVGIYTPLVFLDE
;
A
#
# COMPACT_ATOMS: atom_id res chain seq x y z
N MET A 1 5.33 5.48 -8.39
CA MET A 1 5.78 4.10 -8.67
C MET A 1 4.60 3.15 -8.49
N GLY A 2 4.50 2.09 -9.31
CA GLY A 2 3.41 1.11 -9.28
C GLY A 2 3.94 -0.32 -9.18
N VAL A 3 3.06 -1.29 -8.91
CA VAL A 3 3.40 -2.71 -8.78
C VAL A 3 2.52 -3.57 -9.68
N ASN A 4 3.07 -4.65 -10.24
CA ASN A 4 2.29 -5.66 -10.96
C ASN A 4 2.06 -6.87 -10.06
N CYS A 5 0.81 -7.29 -9.88
CA CYS A 5 0.48 -8.54 -9.22
C CYS A 5 -0.45 -9.35 -10.12
N ARG A 6 -0.01 -10.54 -10.54
CA ARG A 6 -0.80 -11.52 -11.31
C ARG A 6 -1.49 -10.91 -12.54
N GLY A 7 -0.80 -10.05 -13.29
CA GLY A 7 -1.34 -9.42 -14.50
C GLY A 7 -2.23 -8.20 -14.26
N VAL A 8 -2.38 -7.77 -13.01
CA VAL A 8 -3.04 -6.51 -12.64
C VAL A 8 -1.97 -5.52 -12.21
N TYR A 9 -1.96 -4.34 -12.82
CA TYR A 9 -1.04 -3.26 -12.46
C TYR A 9 -1.71 -2.30 -11.49
N PHE A 10 -1.02 -1.90 -10.42
CA PHE A 10 -1.54 -1.04 -9.35
C PHE A 10 -0.64 0.18 -9.17
N TRP A 11 -1.20 1.37 -9.03
CA TRP A 11 -0.42 2.58 -8.80
C TRP A 11 -1.18 3.65 -8.03
N TRP A 12 -0.43 4.54 -7.39
CA TRP A 12 -0.98 5.69 -6.69
C TRP A 12 -1.48 6.75 -7.67
N VAL A 13 -2.65 7.33 -7.38
CA VAL A 13 -3.12 8.54 -8.02
C VAL A 13 -3.37 9.62 -6.98
N GLN A 14 -2.68 10.75 -7.15
CA GLN A 14 -2.93 11.96 -6.39
C GLN A 14 -3.90 12.84 -7.18
N ARG A 15 -5.10 13.05 -6.63
CA ARG A 15 -5.95 14.19 -7.03
C ARG A 15 -5.78 15.29 -5.98
N LEU A 16 -6.02 16.54 -6.38
CA LEU A 16 -5.93 17.73 -5.53
C LEU A 16 -6.74 17.53 -4.24
N LEU A 17 -6.05 17.14 -3.15
CA LEU A 17 -6.48 16.98 -1.74
C LEU A 17 -7.52 15.87 -1.41
N PRO A 18 -7.54 15.37 -0.16
CA PRO A 18 -6.53 14.54 0.51
C PRO A 18 -6.75 13.03 0.25
N VAL A 19 -7.66 12.66 -0.66
CA VAL A 19 -8.05 11.26 -0.85
C VAL A 19 -7.11 10.60 -1.84
N TYR A 20 -6.04 10.00 -1.30
CA TYR A 20 -5.20 9.09 -2.07
C TYR A 20 -6.02 7.86 -2.46
N LYS A 21 -5.91 7.49 -3.73
CA LYS A 21 -6.53 6.28 -4.28
C LYS A 21 -5.46 5.45 -4.95
N ILE A 22 -5.66 4.14 -4.90
CA ILE A 22 -4.93 3.21 -5.75
C ILE A 22 -5.82 2.99 -6.97
N LEU A 23 -5.26 3.14 -8.16
CA LEU A 23 -5.89 2.62 -9.36
C LEU A 23 -5.29 1.27 -9.69
N SER A 24 -6.11 0.41 -10.27
CA SER A 24 -5.68 -0.85 -10.85
C SER A 24 -6.12 -0.96 -12.30
N PHE A 25 -5.34 -1.69 -13.08
CA PHE A 25 -5.65 -2.05 -14.47
C PHE A 25 -5.45 -3.56 -14.65
N ASP A 26 -6.54 -4.27 -14.92
CA ASP A 26 -6.52 -5.70 -15.24
C ASP A 26 -6.28 -5.87 -16.74
N MET A 27 -5.06 -6.26 -17.11
CA MET A 27 -4.67 -6.43 -18.51
C MET A 27 -5.41 -7.58 -19.21
N SER A 28 -5.96 -8.53 -18.46
CA SER A 28 -6.70 -9.66 -19.03
C SER A 28 -8.13 -9.29 -19.40
N LYS A 29 -8.69 -8.27 -18.74
CA LYS A 29 -10.07 -7.80 -18.92
C LYS A 29 -10.17 -6.42 -19.55
N ASP A 30 -9.04 -5.74 -19.72
CA ASP A 30 -8.97 -4.34 -20.14
C ASP A 30 -9.83 -3.43 -19.25
N GLU A 31 -9.76 -3.65 -17.93
CA GLU A 31 -10.66 -3.01 -16.95
C GLU A 31 -9.87 -2.18 -15.94
N PHE A 32 -10.27 -0.91 -15.76
CA PHE A 32 -9.74 -0.04 -14.71
C PHE A 32 -10.63 -0.09 -13.46
N ARG A 33 -10.03 -0.16 -12.28
CA ARG A 33 -10.75 -0.05 -11.01
C ARG A 33 -10.08 0.95 -10.07
N SER A 34 -10.90 1.51 -9.19
CA SER A 34 -10.45 2.37 -8.10
C SER A 34 -10.54 1.61 -6.79
N ILE A 35 -9.45 1.62 -6.04
CA ILE A 35 -9.31 0.94 -4.76
C ILE A 35 -9.22 2.00 -3.67
N THR A 36 -10.05 1.82 -2.64
CA THR A 36 -10.06 2.68 -1.47
C THR A 36 -9.02 2.19 -0.47
N LEU A 37 -8.35 3.12 0.19
CA LEU A 37 -7.43 2.81 1.28
C LEU A 37 -8.18 2.38 2.54
N PRO A 38 -7.53 1.62 3.45
CA PRO A 38 -8.11 1.38 4.77
C PRO A 38 -8.39 2.70 5.49
N ASP A 39 -9.49 2.80 6.23
CA ASP A 39 -9.90 4.07 6.87
C ASP A 39 -8.86 4.63 7.85
N VAL A 40 -8.12 3.75 8.53
CA VAL A 40 -6.96 4.11 9.38
C VAL A 40 -5.89 4.81 8.55
N LEU A 41 -5.69 4.36 7.30
CA LEU A 41 -4.76 4.93 6.34
C LEU A 41 -5.33 6.15 5.58
N ARG A 42 -6.61 6.53 5.76
CA ARG A 42 -7.19 7.71 5.09
C ARG A 42 -7.08 8.99 5.91
N ARG A 43 -6.99 8.86 7.24
CA ARG A 43 -7.11 9.98 8.18
C ARG A 43 -5.77 10.62 8.59
N LYS A 44 -4.63 10.10 8.13
CA LYS A 44 -3.34 10.36 8.79
C LYS A 44 -2.20 10.91 7.91
N PHE A 45 -2.34 11.27 6.61
CA PHE A 45 -1.13 11.30 5.74
C PHE A 45 -0.75 12.53 4.90
N ASP A 46 0.57 12.74 4.95
CA ASP A 46 1.48 13.17 3.89
C ASP A 46 1.93 11.94 3.05
N PHE A 47 1.98 12.07 1.72
CA PHE A 47 2.21 10.97 0.75
C PHE A 47 3.53 10.22 0.97
N LEU A 48 4.50 10.87 1.61
CA LEU A 48 5.83 10.33 1.86
C LEU A 48 5.82 9.09 2.76
N SER A 49 4.77 8.92 3.57
CA SER A 49 4.60 7.85 4.55
C SER A 49 4.10 6.51 4.00
N LEU A 50 3.68 6.46 2.72
CA LEU A 50 3.09 5.27 2.11
C LEU A 50 3.97 4.76 0.97
N ARG A 51 4.14 3.45 0.91
CA ARG A 51 4.74 2.74 -0.24
C ARG A 51 3.85 1.58 -0.63
N LEU A 52 3.66 1.42 -1.94
CA LEU A 52 2.96 0.27 -2.51
C LEU A 52 4.01 -0.77 -2.90
N MET A 53 3.84 -2.00 -2.45
CA MET A 53 4.80 -3.09 -2.66
C MET A 53 4.09 -4.42 -2.84
N LEU A 54 4.85 -5.46 -3.22
CA LEU A 54 4.42 -6.84 -3.10
C LEU A 54 4.97 -7.42 -1.81
N TRP A 55 4.12 -8.11 -1.05
CA TRP A 55 4.52 -8.87 0.13
C TRP A 55 3.82 -10.22 0.11
N ASN A 56 4.61 -11.29 0.13
CA ASN A 56 4.11 -12.66 0.05
C ASN A 56 3.11 -12.89 -1.10
N GLU A 57 3.48 -12.43 -2.30
CA GLU A 57 2.63 -12.48 -3.53
C GLU A 57 1.32 -11.68 -3.48
N SER A 58 1.10 -10.88 -2.44
CA SER A 58 -0.07 -10.02 -2.30
C SER A 58 0.30 -8.55 -2.40
N VAL A 59 -0.61 -7.75 -2.98
CA VAL A 59 -0.46 -6.29 -3.02
C VAL A 59 -0.55 -5.77 -1.59
N SER A 60 0.44 -4.99 -1.18
CA SER A 60 0.58 -4.53 0.19
C SER A 60 1.01 -3.07 0.27
N ILE A 61 0.62 -2.43 1.36
CA ILE A 61 1.02 -1.08 1.71
C ILE A 61 1.99 -1.17 2.88
N LEU A 62 3.19 -0.65 2.66
CA LEU A 62 4.12 -0.32 3.73
C LEU A 62 3.81 1.09 4.20
N PHE A 63 3.55 1.22 5.48
CA PHE A 63 3.10 2.47 6.08
C PHE A 63 4.02 2.87 7.25
N PHE A 64 4.53 4.10 7.21
CA PHE A 64 5.35 4.71 8.26
C PHE A 64 4.54 5.74 9.06
N PRO A 65 4.08 5.42 10.28
CA PRO A 65 3.27 6.34 11.09
C PRO A 65 3.94 7.67 11.39
N ASP A 66 5.25 7.64 11.58
CA ASP A 66 6.11 8.81 11.63
C ASP A 66 7.21 8.62 10.58
N TYR A 67 7.00 9.18 9.38
CA TYR A 67 7.98 9.12 8.31
C TYR A 67 9.30 9.82 8.69
N LYS A 68 9.27 10.79 9.60
CA LYS A 68 10.46 11.57 9.97
C LYS A 68 11.37 10.78 10.91
N SER A 69 10.78 10.06 11.86
CA SER A 69 11.56 9.24 12.79
C SER A 69 11.83 7.84 12.25
N MET A 70 10.98 7.33 11.35
CA MET A 70 11.02 5.93 10.88
C MET A 70 11.09 4.91 12.03
N ASP A 71 10.61 5.28 13.23
CA ASP A 71 10.69 4.43 14.43
C ASP A 71 9.85 3.16 14.30
N SER A 72 8.88 3.14 13.39
CA SER A 72 8.07 1.96 13.14
C SER A 72 7.48 1.98 11.75
N PHE A 73 7.12 0.80 11.29
CA PHE A 73 6.27 0.66 10.11
C PHE A 73 5.23 -0.43 10.32
N GLU A 74 4.19 -0.33 9.52
CA GLU A 74 3.09 -1.27 9.44
C GLU A 74 3.02 -1.87 8.03
N ILE A 75 2.66 -3.15 7.93
CA ILE A 75 2.34 -3.78 6.66
C ILE A 75 0.86 -4.09 6.64
N TRP A 76 0.19 -3.54 5.63
CA TRP A 76 -1.21 -3.77 5.33
C TRP A 76 -1.32 -4.54 4.02
N VAL A 77 -2.05 -5.66 4.02
CA VAL A 77 -2.16 -6.55 2.87
C VAL A 77 -3.57 -6.45 2.31
N MET A 78 -3.66 -6.47 0.99
CA MET A 78 -4.95 -6.57 0.29
C MET A 78 -5.37 -8.03 0.25
N ASP A 79 -6.42 -8.38 0.98
CA ASP A 79 -6.81 -9.79 1.14
C ASP A 79 -7.48 -10.33 -0.12
N ASP A 80 -8.30 -9.52 -0.80
CA ASP A 80 -9.25 -10.06 -1.77
C ASP A 80 -9.59 -9.09 -2.93
N TYR A 81 -8.61 -8.85 -3.81
CA TYR A 81 -8.87 -8.10 -5.04
C TYR A 81 -9.78 -8.86 -6.03
N PHE A 82 -9.75 -10.20 -6.00
CA PHE A 82 -10.34 -11.05 -7.04
C PHE A 82 -11.63 -11.79 -6.62
N SER A 83 -12.04 -11.73 -5.34
CA SER A 83 -13.11 -12.61 -4.80
C SER A 83 -14.53 -12.00 -4.74
N GLY A 84 -14.71 -10.68 -4.87
CA GLY A 84 -16.00 -10.08 -5.28
C GLY A 84 -16.80 -9.22 -4.28
N VAL A 85 -17.88 -8.63 -4.84
CA VAL A 85 -18.98 -7.78 -4.32
C VAL A 85 -18.61 -6.51 -3.53
N ASP A 86 -17.81 -6.58 -2.47
CA ASP A 86 -17.57 -5.44 -1.56
C ASP A 86 -16.29 -4.65 -1.87
N GLY A 87 -15.57 -5.05 -2.91
CA GLY A 87 -14.28 -4.48 -3.30
C GLY A 87 -13.13 -4.96 -2.38
N PRO A 88 -11.89 -4.59 -2.70
CA PRO A 88 -10.72 -5.06 -1.94
C PRO A 88 -10.75 -4.56 -0.49
N SER A 89 -10.65 -5.49 0.44
CA SER A 89 -10.41 -5.24 1.87
C SER A 89 -8.90 -5.18 2.17
N TRP A 90 -8.57 -4.57 3.31
CA TRP A 90 -7.21 -4.47 3.79
C TRP A 90 -7.10 -4.98 5.23
N THR A 91 -6.15 -5.87 5.47
CA THR A 91 -5.82 -6.34 6.82
C THR A 91 -4.44 -5.86 7.22
N LYS A 92 -4.29 -5.46 8.49
CA LYS A 92 -2.99 -5.16 9.07
C LYS A 92 -2.32 -6.47 9.48
N HIS A 93 -1.22 -6.83 8.83
CA HIS A 93 -0.50 -8.08 9.11
C HIS A 93 0.63 -7.89 10.11
N LEU A 94 1.33 -6.76 10.05
CA LEU A 94 2.55 -6.57 10.83
C LEU A 94 2.66 -5.14 11.35
N THR A 95 3.24 -5.02 12.55
CA THR A 95 3.85 -3.79 13.05
C THR A 95 5.28 -4.13 13.44
N VAL A 96 6.25 -3.37 12.95
CA VAL A 96 7.65 -3.51 13.33
C VAL A 96 8.10 -2.22 14.00
N GLY A 97 8.63 -2.34 15.21
CA GLY A 97 9.18 -1.22 15.98
C GLY A 97 9.27 -1.51 17.48
N PRO A 98 9.94 -0.64 18.25
CA PRO A 98 10.63 0.56 17.77
C PRO A 98 11.96 0.23 17.08
N LEU A 99 12.24 0.87 15.95
CA LEU A 99 13.42 0.70 15.10
C LEU A 99 14.58 1.61 15.54
N VAL A 100 14.78 1.74 16.86
CA VAL A 100 15.78 2.65 17.42
C VAL A 100 17.17 2.30 16.87
N GLY A 101 17.77 3.22 16.11
CA GLY A 101 19.08 3.05 15.48
C GLY A 101 19.09 2.33 14.12
N ILE A 102 17.91 1.99 13.57
CA ILE A 102 17.76 1.39 12.24
C ILE A 102 17.10 2.41 11.32
N TYR A 103 17.89 3.02 10.43
CA TYR A 103 17.39 4.07 9.52
C TYR A 103 16.57 3.54 8.35
N THR A 104 16.85 2.33 7.84
CA THR A 104 16.08 1.72 6.74
C THR A 104 16.25 0.20 6.75
N PRO A 105 15.17 -0.59 6.76
CA PRO A 105 15.27 -2.04 6.62
C PRO A 105 15.78 -2.40 5.23
N LEU A 106 16.84 -3.23 5.15
CA LEU A 106 17.51 -3.61 3.89
C LEU A 106 16.58 -4.23 2.85
N VAL A 107 15.51 -4.91 3.28
CA VAL A 107 14.47 -5.50 2.42
C VAL A 107 13.75 -4.47 1.54
N PHE A 108 13.82 -3.17 1.87
CA PHE A 108 13.17 -2.10 1.12
C PHE A 108 14.15 -1.22 0.33
N LEU A 109 15.44 -1.59 0.27
CA LEU A 109 16.49 -0.83 -0.42
C LEU A 109 16.77 -1.31 -1.85
N ASP A 110 16.12 -2.39 -2.30
CA ASP A 110 16.20 -2.83 -3.70
C ASP A 110 15.24 -1.98 -4.55
N GLU A 111 15.73 -0.83 -5.04
CA GLU A 111 15.21 -0.08 -6.21
C GLU A 111 16.24 -0.10 -7.35
#